data_AF-A0A7C5GBC9-F1
#
_entry.id   AF-A0A7C5GBC9-F1
#
_cell.length_a   1.000
_cell.length_b   1.000
_cell.length_c   1.000
_cell.angle_alpha   90.00
_cell.angle_beta   90.00
_cell.angle_gamma   90.00
#
_symmetry.space_group_name_H-M   'P 1'
#
loop_
_entity.id
_entity.type
_entity.pdbx_description
1 polymer ?
#
loop_
_entity_poly.entity_id
_entity_poly.type
_entity_poly.pdbx_seq_one_letter_code
_entity_poly.pdbx_strand_id
1 'polypeptide(L)'
;MQFSVRGTVRSSIDALDFAISDMALVESGGDFTVIVSSGPNGGLASYDLNPTGSAALTDTALFNPAWALGISRDLALIDDGWGGITAVFGMTGTTQLGGFSVAADGTFGSVVHLTGLTASIGHCDTLAATQNS
;
A
#
# COMPACT_ATOMS: atom_id res chain seq x y z
N MET A 1 17.25 13.77 25.01
CA MET A 1 15.93 13.41 25.57
C MET A 1 15.00 13.19 24.39
N GLN A 2 14.40 12.00 24.26
CA GLN A 2 13.44 11.69 23.21
C GLN A 2 12.06 11.57 23.87
N PHE A 3 11.12 12.42 23.44
CA PHE A 3 9.73 12.37 23.86
C PHE A 3 8.98 11.58 22.78
N SER A 4 8.22 10.56 23.19
CA SER A 4 7.36 9.76 22.30
C SER A 4 5.93 9.90 22.81
N VAL A 5 5.08 10.48 21.98
CA VAL A 5 3.62 10.50 22.20
C VAL A 5 3.07 9.22 21.58
N ARG A 6 2.25 8.49 22.35
CA ARG A 6 1.59 7.26 21.89
C ARG A 6 0.10 7.54 21.73
N GLY A 7 -0.39 7.46 20.50
CA GLY A 7 -1.80 7.47 20.17
C GLY A 7 -2.21 6.16 19.49
N THR A 8 -3.51 5.88 19.45
CA THR A 8 -4.08 4.82 18.62
C THR A 8 -4.99 5.46 17.60
N VAL A 9 -4.80 5.13 16.34
CA VAL A 9 -5.65 5.55 15.23
C VAL A 9 -6.23 4.30 14.59
N ARG A 10 -7.48 4.40 14.14
CA ARG A 10 -8.27 3.28 13.62
C ARG A 10 -8.95 3.69 12.33
N SER A 11 -9.06 2.74 11.40
CA SER A 11 -9.88 2.87 10.21
C SER A 11 -11.37 2.71 10.52
N SER A 12 -11.72 2.13 11.67
CA SER A 12 -13.07 1.69 12.03
C SER A 12 -13.58 0.50 11.21
N ILE A 13 -12.69 -0.15 10.46
CA ILE A 13 -12.95 -1.39 9.73
C ILE A 13 -12.08 -2.46 10.39
N ASP A 14 -12.71 -3.41 11.08
CA ASP A 14 -11.99 -4.43 11.86
C ASP A 14 -10.96 -5.22 11.02
N ALA A 15 -11.28 -5.48 9.74
CA ALA A 15 -10.39 -6.17 8.81
C ALA A 15 -9.13 -5.37 8.44
N LEU A 16 -9.12 -4.05 8.65
CA LEU A 16 -7.99 -3.14 8.41
C LEU A 16 -7.29 -2.72 9.71
N ASP A 17 -7.92 -2.93 10.86
CA ASP A 17 -7.38 -2.58 12.17
C ASP A 17 -6.71 -3.78 12.87
N PHE A 18 -6.85 -4.99 12.31
CA PHE A 18 -6.29 -6.22 12.86
C PHE A 18 -5.20 -6.81 11.96
N ALA A 19 -4.12 -7.27 12.60
CA ALA A 19 -3.01 -7.97 11.93
C ALA A 19 -2.39 -7.18 10.77
N ILE A 20 -2.08 -5.90 11.01
CA ILE A 20 -1.24 -5.08 10.13
C ILE A 20 0.00 -5.88 9.73
N SER A 21 0.12 -6.18 8.45
CA SER A 21 1.14 -7.04 7.90
C SER A 21 2.36 -6.26 7.44
N ASP A 22 2.15 -5.06 6.93
CA ASP A 22 3.24 -4.18 6.51
C ASP A 22 2.80 -2.71 6.51
N MET A 23 3.76 -1.79 6.56
CA MET A 23 3.53 -0.35 6.48
C MET A 23 4.62 0.31 5.64
N ALA A 24 4.21 1.26 4.81
CA ALA A 24 5.11 2.10 4.04
C ALA A 24 4.76 3.57 4.25
N LEU A 25 5.76 4.43 4.16
CA LEU A 25 5.61 5.87 4.31
C LEU A 25 5.89 6.56 2.99
N VAL A 26 5.01 7.48 2.63
CA VAL A 26 5.09 8.34 1.45
C VAL A 26 5.25 9.77 1.93
N GLU A 27 6.22 10.48 1.36
CA GLU A 27 6.37 11.92 1.52
C GLU A 27 5.98 12.60 0.22
N SER A 28 5.07 13.57 0.28
CA SER A 28 4.69 14.38 -0.88
C SER A 28 4.51 15.83 -0.44
N GLY A 29 5.31 16.74 -1.00
CA GLY A 29 5.19 18.17 -0.70
C GLY A 29 5.44 18.56 0.76
N GLY A 30 6.07 17.69 1.56
CA GLY A 30 6.30 17.88 3.00
C GLY A 30 5.20 17.29 3.89
N ASP A 31 4.14 16.76 3.31
CA ASP A 31 3.13 15.97 4.00
C ASP A 31 3.54 14.49 3.99
N PHE A 32 3.23 13.78 5.08
CA PHE A 32 3.59 12.39 5.27
C PHE A 32 2.34 11.52 5.32
N THR A 33 2.19 10.61 4.37
CA THR A 33 1.13 9.60 4.38
C THR A 33 1.71 8.24 4.76
N VAL A 34 1.10 7.57 5.73
CA VAL A 34 1.40 6.17 6.05
C VAL A 34 0.36 5.29 5.37
N ILE A 35 0.83 4.37 4.54
CA ILE A 35 0.01 3.32 3.92
C ILE A 35 0.24 2.04 4.69
N VAL A 36 -0.83 1.37 5.04
CA VAL A 36 -0.81 0.17 5.87
C VAL A 36 -1.55 -0.94 5.17
N SER A 37 -0.98 -2.14 5.16
CA SER A 37 -1.60 -3.35 4.64
C SER A 37 -2.01 -4.27 5.80
N SER A 38 -3.18 -4.88 5.68
CA SER A 38 -3.68 -5.89 6.66
C SER A 38 -3.68 -7.31 6.09
N GLY A 39 -2.85 -7.52 5.07
CA GLY A 39 -2.65 -8.82 4.45
C GLY A 39 -3.84 -9.35 3.64
N PRO A 40 -3.86 -10.66 3.33
CA PRO A 40 -4.69 -11.19 2.24
C PRO A 40 -6.20 -11.12 2.39
N ASN A 41 -6.70 -11.02 3.62
CA ASN A 41 -8.14 -10.96 3.92
C ASN A 41 -8.60 -9.53 4.28
N GLY A 42 -7.69 -8.56 4.25
CA GLY A 42 -7.98 -7.17 4.58
C GLY A 42 -7.90 -6.29 3.34
N GLY A 43 -7.02 -5.30 3.41
CA GLY A 43 -6.86 -4.27 2.40
C GLY A 43 -5.77 -3.29 2.79
N LEU A 44 -5.86 -2.11 2.20
CA LEU A 44 -5.03 -0.96 2.51
C LEU A 44 -5.83 0.08 3.29
N ALA A 45 -5.13 0.77 4.19
CA ALA A 45 -5.58 2.02 4.79
C ALA A 45 -4.47 3.06 4.61
N SER A 46 -4.86 4.33 4.42
CA SER A 46 -3.93 5.45 4.38
C SER A 46 -4.22 6.41 5.52
N TYR A 47 -3.17 6.90 6.14
CA TYR A 47 -3.24 7.84 7.25
C TYR A 47 -2.35 9.04 6.97
N ASP A 48 -2.93 10.23 7.00
CA ASP A 48 -2.16 11.47 7.00
C ASP A 48 -1.51 11.68 8.38
N LEU A 49 -0.20 11.93 8.39
CA LEU A 49 0.57 12.28 9.58
C LEU A 49 0.81 13.78 9.58
N ASN A 50 0.14 14.48 10.49
CA ASN A 50 0.35 15.90 10.57
C ASN A 50 1.65 16.27 11.31
N PRO A 51 2.20 17.47 11.07
CA PRO A 51 3.42 17.95 11.74
C PRO A 51 3.30 18.08 13.26
N THR A 52 2.09 18.06 13.81
CA THR A 52 1.83 18.13 15.26
C THR A 52 1.81 16.76 15.93
N GLY A 53 2.02 15.69 15.17
CA GLY A 53 2.20 14.32 15.67
C GLY A 53 0.91 13.53 15.87
N SER A 54 -0.20 13.94 15.25
CA SER A 54 -1.42 13.14 15.17
C SER A 54 -1.59 12.53 13.77
N ALA A 55 -2.21 11.36 13.72
CA ALA A 55 -2.58 10.70 12.47
C ALA A 55 -4.09 10.73 12.27
N ALA A 56 -4.54 10.93 11.04
CA ALA A 56 -5.94 10.85 10.65
C ALA A 56 -6.10 9.87 9.50
N LEU A 57 -7.18 9.08 9.50
CA LEU A 57 -7.50 8.22 8.36
C LEU A 57 -7.84 9.10 7.16
N THR A 58 -7.17 8.88 6.04
CA THR A 58 -7.47 9.53 4.76
C THR A 58 -8.42 8.67 3.95
N ASP A 59 -8.05 7.41 3.69
CA ASP A 59 -8.81 6.51 2.82
C ASP A 59 -8.57 5.03 3.14
N THR A 60 -9.41 4.17 2.56
CA THR A 60 -9.33 2.70 2.70
C THR A 60 -9.66 2.01 1.38
N ALA A 61 -8.97 0.91 1.08
CA ALA A 61 -9.24 0.10 -0.09
C ALA A 61 -9.18 -1.39 0.27
N LEU A 62 -10.32 -2.10 0.16
CA LEU A 62 -10.38 -3.53 0.43
C LEU A 62 -9.89 -4.35 -0.76
N PHE A 63 -9.19 -5.45 -0.49
CA PHE A 63 -8.81 -6.40 -1.54
C PHE A 63 -10.02 -7.22 -1.99
N ASN A 64 -10.05 -7.59 -3.27
CA ASN A 64 -11.05 -8.54 -3.75
C ASN A 64 -10.78 -9.91 -3.13
N PRO A 65 -11.77 -10.54 -2.45
CA PRO A 65 -11.61 -11.84 -1.81
C PRO A 65 -11.14 -12.95 -2.76
N ALA A 66 -11.44 -12.85 -4.07
CA ALA A 66 -11.00 -13.82 -5.07
C ALA A 66 -9.47 -13.84 -5.26
N TRP A 67 -8.76 -12.79 -4.85
CA TRP A 67 -7.30 -12.69 -4.97
C TRP A 67 -6.55 -13.17 -3.73
N ALA A 68 -7.24 -13.51 -2.63
CA ALA A 68 -6.62 -13.75 -1.32
C ALA A 68 -5.44 -14.74 -1.33
N LEU A 69 -5.40 -15.71 -2.25
CA LEU A 69 -4.26 -16.64 -2.36
C LEU A 69 -2.99 -16.01 -2.97
N GLY A 70 -3.13 -14.93 -3.74
CA GLY A 70 -2.03 -14.23 -4.41
C GLY A 70 -1.59 -12.94 -3.72
N ILE A 71 -2.40 -12.38 -2.82
CA ILE A 71 -2.05 -11.19 -2.03
C ILE A 71 -0.86 -11.51 -1.12
N SER A 72 0.17 -10.66 -1.15
CA SER A 72 1.30 -10.75 -0.24
C SER A 72 0.97 -10.09 1.10
N ARG A 73 1.74 -10.41 2.13
CA ARG A 73 1.71 -9.66 3.39
C ARG A 73 2.48 -8.36 3.28
N ASP A 74 3.44 -8.32 2.37
CA ASP A 74 4.33 -7.20 2.14
C ASP A 74 3.72 -6.22 1.14
N LEU A 75 4.09 -4.96 1.29
CA LEU A 75 3.64 -3.83 0.50
C LEU A 75 4.86 -3.22 -0.21
N ALA A 76 4.78 -3.09 -1.52
CA ALA A 76 5.78 -2.35 -2.29
C ALA A 76 5.17 -1.03 -2.80
N LEU A 77 5.90 0.07 -2.64
CA LEU A 77 5.55 1.35 -3.25
C LEU A 77 6.43 1.55 -4.48
N ILE A 78 5.80 1.74 -5.64
CA ILE A 78 6.49 2.04 -6.89
C ILE A 78 6.20 3.49 -7.24
N ASP A 79 7.25 4.30 -7.31
CA ASP A 79 7.20 5.66 -7.86
C ASP A 79 7.36 5.59 -9.38
N ASP A 80 6.47 6.26 -10.12
CA ASP A 80 6.52 6.37 -11.58
C ASP A 80 7.53 7.41 -12.09
N GLY A 81 8.15 8.18 -11.19
CA GLY A 81 9.11 9.24 -11.47
C GLY A 81 8.48 10.58 -11.84
N TRP A 82 7.15 10.67 -11.86
CA TRP A 82 6.35 11.86 -12.15
C TRP A 82 5.46 12.27 -10.97
N GLY A 83 5.69 11.67 -9.80
CA GLY A 83 4.95 11.93 -8.56
C GLY A 83 3.73 11.04 -8.38
N GLY A 84 3.50 10.06 -9.27
CA GLY A 84 2.50 9.02 -9.09
C GLY A 84 3.09 7.83 -8.33
N ILE A 85 2.38 7.36 -7.29
CA ILE A 85 2.78 6.20 -6.51
C ILE A 85 1.79 5.06 -6.74
N THR A 86 2.30 3.85 -6.89
CA THR A 86 1.48 2.63 -6.91
C THR A 86 1.81 1.76 -5.71
N ALA A 87 0.81 1.50 -4.87
CA ALA A 87 0.88 0.58 -3.75
C ALA A 87 0.57 -0.84 -4.23
N VAL A 88 1.60 -1.64 -4.44
CA VAL A 88 1.54 -3.02 -4.96
C VAL A 88 1.42 -4.01 -3.81
N PHE A 89 0.41 -4.88 -3.86
CA PHE A 89 0.01 -5.74 -2.74
C PHE A 89 0.06 -7.24 -3.06
N GLY A 90 0.50 -7.64 -4.27
CA GLY A 90 0.68 -9.05 -4.63
C GLY A 90 -0.02 -9.45 -5.93
N MET A 91 -0.12 -10.76 -6.18
CA MET A 91 -0.64 -11.31 -7.43
C MET A 91 -2.16 -11.25 -7.49
N THR A 92 -2.67 -10.71 -8.59
CA THR A 92 -4.12 -10.67 -8.91
C THR A 92 -4.49 -11.56 -10.10
N GLY A 93 -3.48 -12.15 -10.74
CA GLY A 93 -3.60 -13.15 -11.80
C GLY A 93 -2.27 -13.89 -11.96
N THR A 94 -2.24 -14.95 -12.77
CA THR A 94 -1.06 -15.83 -12.93
C THR A 94 0.19 -15.13 -13.47
N THR A 95 0.02 -13.98 -14.13
CA THR A 95 1.10 -13.15 -14.69
C THR A 95 0.91 -11.66 -14.37
N GLN A 96 0.13 -11.36 -13.32
CA GLN A 96 -0.28 -10.00 -12.99
C GLN A 96 -0.12 -9.73 -11.49
N LEU A 97 0.50 -8.59 -11.16
CA LEU A 97 0.41 -8.01 -9.82
C LEU A 97 -0.70 -6.96 -9.79
N GLY A 98 -1.41 -6.90 -8.67
CA GLY A 98 -2.32 -5.82 -8.35
C GLY A 98 -1.63 -4.74 -7.53
N GLY A 99 -2.02 -3.50 -7.79
CA GLY A 99 -1.74 -2.37 -6.93
C GLY A 99 -2.90 -1.39 -6.94
N PHE A 100 -2.87 -0.42 -6.04
CA PHE A 100 -3.71 0.78 -6.10
C PHE A 100 -2.83 1.97 -6.44
N SER A 101 -3.28 2.83 -7.37
CA SER A 101 -2.68 4.15 -7.50
C SER A 101 -2.94 4.94 -6.21
N VAL A 102 -1.95 5.64 -5.71
CA VAL A 102 -2.04 6.49 -4.52
C VAL A 102 -1.81 7.93 -4.97
N ALA A 103 -2.80 8.79 -4.70
CA ALA A 103 -2.67 10.21 -4.97
C ALA A 103 -1.80 10.89 -3.91
N ALA A 104 -1.37 12.13 -4.18
CA ALA A 104 -0.51 12.89 -3.27
C ALA A 104 -1.16 13.17 -1.89
N ASP A 105 -2.50 13.19 -1.83
CA ASP A 105 -3.27 13.35 -0.59
C ASP A 105 -3.46 12.03 0.17
N GLY A 106 -2.93 10.91 -0.33
CA GLY A 106 -3.05 9.59 0.27
C GLY A 106 -4.31 8.83 -0.11
N THR A 107 -5.17 9.36 -0.98
CA THR A 107 -6.37 8.65 -1.46
C THR A 107 -6.00 7.52 -2.43
N PHE A 108 -6.77 6.42 -2.37
CA PHE A 108 -6.60 5.29 -3.26
C PHE A 108 -7.47 5.43 -4.50
N GLY A 109 -6.86 5.25 -5.67
CA GLY A 109 -7.56 5.21 -6.95
C GLY A 109 -8.07 3.82 -7.31
N SER A 110 -8.24 3.59 -8.61
CA SER A 110 -8.64 2.26 -9.11
C SER A 110 -7.50 1.24 -8.99
N VAL A 111 -7.87 -0.04 -8.98
CA VAL A 111 -6.89 -1.13 -9.08
C VAL A 111 -6.15 -1.03 -10.41
N VAL A 112 -4.83 -1.09 -10.33
CA VAL A 112 -3.90 -1.17 -11.46
C VAL A 112 -3.32 -2.57 -11.52
N HIS A 113 -3.19 -3.11 -12.72
CA HIS A 113 -2.57 -4.41 -12.95
C HIS A 113 -1.22 -4.24 -13.65
N LEU A 114 -0.14 -4.63 -12.98
CA LEU A 114 1.19 -4.72 -13.57
C LEU A 114 1.30 -6.06 -14.27
N THR A 115 1.45 -6.01 -15.60
CA THR A 115 1.52 -7.20 -16.46
C THR A 115 2.94 -7.44 -16.99
N GLY A 116 3.16 -8.55 -17.69
CA GLY A 116 4.46 -8.87 -18.28
C GLY A 116 5.38 -9.67 -17.36
N LEU A 117 4.86 -10.16 -16.24
CA LEU A 117 5.57 -11.08 -15.36
C LEU A 117 5.59 -12.46 -16.01
N THR A 118 6.78 -13.07 -16.03
CA THR A 118 6.87 -14.51 -16.30
C THR A 118 6.28 -15.25 -15.11
N ALA A 119 5.72 -16.44 -15.32
CA ALA A 119 5.07 -17.26 -14.29
C ALA A 119 6.08 -17.85 -13.29
N SER A 120 6.90 -17.00 -12.68
CA SER A 120 7.86 -17.31 -11.64
C SER A 120 7.29 -16.82 -10.31
N ILE A 121 7.43 -17.64 -9.27
CA ILE A 121 7.09 -17.25 -7.90
C ILE A 121 8.18 -16.28 -7.44
N GLY A 122 7.81 -15.04 -7.12
CA GLY A 122 8.72 -14.00 -6.67
C GLY A 122 8.01 -12.99 -5.78
N HIS A 123 8.75 -12.39 -4.87
CA HIS A 123 8.25 -11.35 -3.96
C HIS A 123 8.18 -10.00 -4.69
N CYS A 124 7.20 -9.14 -4.38
CA CYS A 124 7.01 -7.90 -5.15
C CYS A 124 8.20 -6.92 -5.03
N ASP A 125 8.97 -6.97 -3.94
CA ASP A 125 10.20 -6.16 -3.79
C ASP A 125 11.36 -6.63 -4.71
N THR A 126 11.30 -7.87 -5.22
CA THR A 126 12.34 -8.43 -6.08
C THR A 126 12.16 -8.07 -7.56
N LEU A 127 11.07 -7.39 -7.89
CA LEU A 127 10.77 -6.95 -9.24
C LEU A 127 11.47 -5.61 -9.51
N ALA A 128 12.72 -5.69 -9.94
CA ALA A 128 13.35 -4.55 -10.60
C ALA A 128 12.55 -4.23 -11.86
N ALA A 129 12.04 -3.00 -11.96
CA ALA A 129 11.38 -2.49 -13.16
C ALA A 129 12.36 -2.64 -14.34
N THR A 130 12.20 -3.69 -15.14
CA THR A 130 12.93 -3.81 -16.40
C THR A 130 12.15 -2.97 -17.40
N GLN A 131 12.50 -1.68 -17.51
CA GLN A 131 12.02 -0.88 -18.64
C GLN A 131 12.55 -1.55 -19.91
N ASN A 132 11.65 -2.20 -20.66
CA ASN A 132 11.96 -2.61 -22.01
C ASN A 132 12.00 -1.33 -22.86
N SER A 133 13.20 -1.00 -23.33
CA SER A 133 13.46 -0.02 -24.38
C SER A 133 12.94 -0.48 -25.75
#